data_AF-A0A2T2RWM5-F1
#
_entry.id   AF-A0A2T2RWM5-F1
#
_cell.length_a   1.000
_cell.length_b   1.000
_cell.length_c   1.000
_cell.angle_alpha   90.00
_cell.angle_beta   90.00
_cell.angle_gamma   90.00
#
_symmetry.space_group_name_H-M   'P 1'
#
loop_
_entity.id
_entity.type
_entity.pdbx_description
1 polymer ?
#
loop_
_entity_poly.entity_id
_entity_poly.type
_entity_poly.pdbx_seq_one_letter_code
_entity_poly.pdbx_strand_id
1 'polypeptide(L)' 'LEQKLDWFAVKEGNYNSLEPDQSGIIRSEVFPGLWLAVSALLDGNMATVLAVVQEGLNSPEHSAFVKQFSE' A
#
# COMPACT_ATOMS: atom_id res chain seq x y z
N LEU A 1 -18.16 15.75 4.94
CA LEU A 1 -17.01 15.51 4.04
C LEU A 1 -16.74 14.02 4.09
N GLU A 2 -16.94 13.33 2.99
CA GLU A 2 -16.49 11.94 2.86
C GLU A 2 -14.95 11.98 2.86
N GLN A 3 -14.32 11.33 3.84
CA GLN A 3 -12.87 11.22 3.85
C GLN A 3 -12.49 10.21 2.75
N LYS A 4 -11.57 10.59 1.87
CA LYS A 4 -11.04 9.71 0.83
C LYS A 4 -9.52 9.75 0.85
N LEU A 5 -8.90 8.62 0.54
CA LEU A 5 -7.47 8.53 0.35
C LEU A 5 -7.18 8.66 -1.14
N ASP A 6 -6.61 9.78 -1.55
CA ASP A 6 -6.10 9.95 -2.91
C ASP A 6 -4.64 9.48 -2.93
N TRP A 7 -4.39 8.31 -3.52
CA TRP A 7 -3.05 7.73 -3.67
C TRP A 7 -2.63 7.72 -5.14
N PHE A 8 -1.45 8.24 -5.45
CA PHE A 8 -0.96 8.33 -6.82
C PHE A 8 0.35 7.58 -7.00
N ALA A 9 0.45 6.76 -8.05
CA ALA A 9 1.70 6.23 -8.56
C ALA A 9 2.17 7.04 -9.77
N VAL A 10 3.47 7.32 -9.84
CA VAL A 10 4.07 7.91 -11.03
C VAL A 10 4.40 6.80 -12.01
N LYS A 11 3.69 6.77 -13.13
CA LYS A 11 3.93 5.81 -14.22
C LYS A 11 4.16 6.58 -15.51
N GLU A 12 5.32 6.38 -16.12
CA GLU A 12 5.72 7.06 -17.35
C GLU A 12 5.64 8.60 -17.27
N GLY A 13 5.95 9.17 -16.10
CA GLY A 13 5.88 10.61 -15.85
C GLY A 13 4.48 11.16 -15.56
N ASN A 14 3.45 10.32 -15.54
CA ASN A 14 2.07 10.70 -15.22
C ASN A 14 1.67 10.19 -13.83
N TYR A 15 0.93 11.01 -13.09
CA TYR A 15 0.31 10.61 -11.84
C TYR A 15 -0.97 9.82 -12.13
N ASN A 16 -0.95 8.53 -11.80
CA ASN A 16 -2.10 7.64 -11.96
C ASN A 16 -2.68 7.35 -10.57
N SER A 17 -4.00 7.51 -10.43
CA SER A 17 -4.70 7.12 -9.20
C SER A 17 -4.57 5.61 -9.01
N LEU A 18 -4.12 5.21 -7.83
CA LEU A 18 -4.14 3.82 -7.40
C LEU A 18 -5.44 3.56 -6.66
N GLU A 19 -6.30 2.76 -7.27
CA GLU A 19 -7.54 2.32 -6.65
C GLU A 19 -7.27 1.11 -5.72
N PRO A 20 -7.99 1.00 -4.60
CA PRO A 20 -7.91 -0.17 -3.74
C PRO A 20 -8.36 -1.43 -4.48
N ASP A 21 -7.80 -2.57 -4.09
CA ASP A 21 -8.27 -3.87 -4.55
C ASP A 21 -9.65 -4.24 -3.96
N GLN A 22 -10.15 -5.44 -4.29
CA GLN A 22 -11.45 -5.93 -3.80
C GLN A 22 -11.54 -6.03 -2.27
N SER A 23 -10.39 -6.08 -1.57
CA SER A 23 -10.32 -6.10 -0.10
C SER A 23 -10.24 -4.69 0.49
N GLY A 24 -10.31 -3.65 -0.33
CA GLY A 24 -10.16 -2.27 0.12
C GLY A 24 -8.71 -1.89 0.41
N ILE A 25 -7.73 -2.63 -0.13
CA ILE A 25 -6.30 -2.42 0.14
C ILE A 25 -5.63 -1.79 -1.08
N ILE A 26 -4.96 -0.65 -0.87
CA ILE A 26 -4.04 -0.08 -1.86
C ILE A 26 -2.65 -0.66 -1.63
N ARG A 27 -2.00 -1.09 -2.71
CA ARG A 27 -0.64 -1.65 -2.67
C ARG A 27 0.31 -0.71 -3.41
N SER A 28 1.40 -0.34 -2.76
CA SER A 28 2.41 0.52 -3.38
C SER A 28 3.17 -0.22 -4.48
N GLU A 29 3.27 0.39 -5.66
CA GLU A 29 4.09 -0.13 -6.77
C GLU A 29 5.59 0.18 -6.57
N VAL A 30 5.92 1.25 -5.84
CA VAL A 30 7.31 1.70 -5.61
C VAL A 30 7.94 1.00 -4.41
N PHE A 31 7.11 0.69 -3.41
CA PHE A 31 7.53 -0.01 -2.19
C PHE A 31 6.74 -1.31 -2.06
N PRO A 32 7.17 -2.39 -2.74
CA PRO A 32 6.56 -3.71 -2.60
C PRO A 32 6.47 -4.10 -1.12
N GLY A 33 5.27 -4.41 -0.67
CA GLY A 33 4.96 -4.71 0.74
C GLY A 33 4.38 -3.57 1.56
N LEU A 34 4.36 -2.34 1.04
CA LEU A 34 3.57 -1.26 1.65
C LEU A 34 2.11 -1.37 1.19
N TRP A 35 1.29 -1.97 2.04
CA TRP A 35 -0.15 -2.16 1.81
C TRP A 35 -0.95 -1.33 2.81
N LEU A 36 -2.03 -0.69 2.35
CA LEU A 36 -2.86 0.18 3.17
C LEU A 36 -4.33 -0.15 3.03
N ALA A 37 -4.97 -0.53 4.14
CA ALA A 37 -6.42 -0.66 4.21
C ALA A 37 -7.08 0.74 4.22
N VAL A 38 -7.73 1.10 3.12
CA VAL A 38 -8.29 2.44 2.91
C VAL A 38 -9.34 2.75 3.97
N SER A 39 -10.32 1.87 4.19
CA SER A 39 -11.37 2.09 5.18
C SER A 39 -10.80 2.26 6.59
N ALA A 40 -9.87 1.40 7.00
CA ALA A 40 -9.23 1.49 8.31
C ALA A 40 -8.41 2.78 8.49
N LEU A 41 -7.76 3.25 7.42
CA LEU A 41 -7.02 4.50 7.46
C LEU A 41 -7.96 5.70 7.65
N LEU A 42 -9.08 5.71 6.93
CA LEU A 42 -10.10 6.76 7.01
C LEU A 42 -10.79 6.76 8.38
N ASP A 43 -11.04 5.57 8.95
CA ASP A 43 -11.63 5.40 10.27
C ASP A 43 -10.64 5.63 11.43
N GLY A 44 -9.36 5.92 11.13
CA GLY A 44 -8.32 6.09 12.14
C GLY A 44 -7.90 4.81 12.86
N ASN A 45 -8.30 3.64 12.37
CA ASN A 45 -7.98 2.33 12.93
C ASN A 45 -6.57 1.89 12.54
N MET A 46 -5.58 2.46 13.23
CA MET A 46 -4.16 2.18 12.97
C MET A 46 -3.77 0.73 13.25
N ALA A 47 -4.47 0.02 14.13
CA ALA A 47 -4.20 -1.40 14.39
C ALA A 47 -4.43 -2.26 13.14
N THR A 48 -5.52 -1.99 12.42
CA THR A 48 -5.83 -2.71 11.16
C THR A 48 -4.90 -2.27 10.03
N VAL A 49 -4.58 -0.97 9.95
CA VAL A 49 -3.61 -0.47 8.96
C VAL A 49 -2.25 -1.15 9.16
N LEU A 50 -1.74 -1.22 10.40
CA LEU A 50 -0.46 -1.85 10.71
C LEU A 50 -0.48 -3.37 10.45
N ALA A 51 -1.60 -4.05 10.75
CA ALA A 51 -1.74 -5.48 10.43
C ALA A 51 -1.60 -5.73 8.92
N VAL A 52 -2.25 -4.92 8.09
CA VAL A 52 -2.16 -5.04 6.62
C VAL A 52 -0.76 -4.69 6.10
N VAL A 53 -0.09 -3.69 6.69
CA VAL A 53 1.32 -3.42 6.38
C VAL A 53 2.19 -4.61 6.75
N GLN A 54 1.97 -5.24 7.92
CA GLN A 54 2.73 -6.42 8.34
C GLN A 54 2.56 -7.59 7.37
N GLU A 55 1.34 -7.82 6.86
CA GLU A 55 1.07 -8.81 5.82
C GLU A 55 1.86 -8.51 4.54
N GLY A 56 1.85 -7.23 4.12
CA GLY A 56 2.63 -6.79 2.96
C GLY A 56 4.13 -6.94 3.15
N LEU A 57 4.68 -6.65 4.33
CA LEU A 57 6.10 -6.83 4.62
C LEU A 57 6.51 -8.32 4.64
N ASN A 58 5.59 -9.21 5.04
CA ASN A 58 5.82 -10.66 4.99
C ASN A 58 5.60 -11.27 3.60
N SER A 59 5.20 -10.47 2.62
CA SER A 59 4.89 -10.94 1.29
C SER A 59 6.15 -11.33 0.49
N PRO A 60 6.05 -12.25 -0.48
CA PRO A 60 7.15 -12.59 -1.37
C PRO A 60 7.68 -11.39 -2.15
N GLU A 61 6.83 -10.43 -2.51
CA GLU A 61 7.16 -9.21 -3.24
C GLU A 61 8.11 -8.32 -2.42
N HIS A 62 7.81 -8.14 -1.13
CA HIS A 62 8.71 -7.41 -0.23
C HIS A 62 10.04 -8.13 -0.04
N SER A 63 10.00 -9.45 0.15
CA SER A 63 11.20 -10.27 0.30
C SER A 63 12.11 -10.17 -0.94
N ALA A 64 11.54 -10.14 -2.14
CA ALA A 64 12.28 -9.95 -3.39
C ALA A 64 12.86 -8.53 -3.48
N PHE A 65 12.09 -7.51 -3.09
CA PHE A 65 12.52 -6.11 -3.05
C PHE A 65 13.71 -5.89 -2.10
N VAL A 66 13.66 -6.40 -0.86
CA VAL A 66 14.76 -6.25 0.11
C VAL A 66 16.05 -6.92 -0.38
N LYS A 67 15.93 -8.10 -1.02
CA LYS A 67 17.09 -8.80 -1.61
C LYS A 67 17.81 -7.97 -2.68
N GLN A 68 17.09 -7.12 -3.41
CA GLN A 68 17.68 -6.26 -4.44
C GLN A 68 18.60 -5.17 -3.86
N PHE A 69 18.43 -4.80 -2.58
CA PHE A 69 19.20 -3.73 -1.92
C PHE A 69 20.13 -4.23 -0.82
N SER A 70 20.28 -5.55 -0.65
CA SER A 70 21.09 -6.15 0.42
C SER A 70 22.54 -6.46 0.01
N GLU A 71 23.14 -5.66 -0.88
CA GLU A 71 24.58 -5.76 -1.25
C GLU A 71 25.49 -4.91 -0.36
#